data_AF-A0A9W7A7T6-F1
#
_entry.id   AF-A0A9W7A7T6-F1
#
_cell.length_a   1.000
_cell.length_b   1.000
_cell.length_c   1.000
_cell.angle_alpha   90.00
_cell.angle_beta   90.00
_cell.angle_gamma   90.00
#
_symmetry.space_group_name_H-M   'P 1'
#
loop_
_entity.id
_entity.type
_entity.pdbx_description
1 polymer ?
#
loop_
_entity_poly.entity_id
_entity_poly.type
_entity_poly.pdbx_seq_one_letter_code
_entity_poly.pdbx_strand_id
1 'polypeptide(L)'
;MFGLTTRGVARLSVRGKRSIVDNMNKVESKIDASRANQNAGGTWQGAVNPTYLKQDGDMAVFAIGMALISFAGIRLANGYWHMAHGTGKIE
;
A
#
# COMPACT_ATOMS: atom_id res chain seq x y z
N MET A 1 -16.09 6.52 64.26
CA MET A 1 -15.04 7.51 64.60
C MET A 1 -13.75 7.03 63.93
N PHE A 2 -13.28 7.76 62.89
CA PHE A 2 -11.94 7.79 62.25
C PHE A 2 -11.15 6.48 62.02
N GLY A 3 -10.61 6.17 60.84
CA GLY A 3 -10.46 6.93 59.61
C GLY A 3 -9.70 6.12 58.55
N LEU A 4 -10.04 6.37 57.28
CA LEU A 4 -9.25 6.00 56.10
C LEU A 4 -7.81 6.49 56.25
N THR A 5 -6.82 5.64 55.96
CA THR A 5 -5.55 6.09 55.35
C THR A 5 -4.93 4.95 54.54
N THR A 6 -5.52 4.68 53.38
CA THR A 6 -4.79 4.10 52.24
C THR A 6 -3.67 5.06 51.88
N ARG A 7 -2.44 4.77 52.33
CA ARG A 7 -1.24 5.49 51.91
C ARG A 7 -1.09 5.29 50.40
N GLY A 8 -1.38 6.34 49.64
CA GLY A 8 -1.20 6.38 48.21
C GLY A 8 0.27 6.13 47.87
N VAL A 9 0.54 5.00 47.23
CA VAL A 9 1.83 4.74 46.59
C VAL A 9 1.88 5.68 45.39
N ALA A 10 2.62 6.78 45.52
CA ALA A 10 2.94 7.64 44.39
C ALA A 10 3.66 6.79 43.34
N ARG A 11 2.97 6.42 42.25
CA ARG A 11 3.61 5.87 41.06
C ARG A 11 4.49 6.98 40.49
N LEU A 12 5.80 6.89 40.73
CA LEU A 12 6.80 7.59 39.95
C LEU A 12 6.51 7.34 38.47
N SER A 13 5.98 8.34 37.77
CA SER A 13 5.92 8.29 36.32
C SER A 13 7.35 8.40 35.83
N VAL A 14 7.99 7.25 35.60
CA VAL A 14 9.23 7.20 34.82
C VAL A 14 8.85 7.61 33.42
N ARG A 15 8.88 8.93 33.16
CA ARG A 15 8.75 9.51 31.82
C ARG A 15 10.08 9.23 31.11
N GLY A 16 10.32 7.96 30.84
CA GLY A 16 11.44 7.49 30.05
C GLY A 16 11.37 8.18 28.69
N LYS A 17 12.53 8.63 28.21
CA LYS A 17 12.68 9.19 26.87
C LYS A 17 12.02 8.23 25.90
N ARG A 18 10.91 8.64 25.27
CA ARG A 18 10.17 7.81 24.33
C ARG A 18 11.13 7.43 23.21
N SER A 19 11.43 6.14 23.13
CA SER A 19 12.24 5.57 22.06
C SER A 19 11.57 5.86 20.71
N ILE A 20 12.32 5.89 19.60
CA ILE A 20 11.72 5.93 18.24
C ILE A 20 10.64 4.84 18.11
N VAL A 21 10.84 3.71 18.79
CA VAL A 21 9.90 2.57 18.87
C VAL A 21 8.56 2.96 19.53
N ASP A 22 8.53 3.88 20.49
CA ASP A 22 7.29 4.36 21.12
C ASP A 22 6.44 5.21 20.17
N ASN A 23 7.04 5.79 19.12
CA ASN A 23 6.30 6.48 18.08
C ASN A 23 5.73 5.50 17.03
N MET A 24 6.32 4.32 16.87
CA MET A 24 5.80 3.28 15.97
C MET A 24 4.50 2.67 16.53
N ASN A 25 4.40 2.53 17.85
CA ASN A 25 3.20 2.01 18.53
C ASN A 25 2.02 3.00 18.60
N LYS A 26 2.16 4.22 18.06
CA LYS A 26 1.07 5.21 17.98
C LYS A 26 0.25 5.10 16.70
N VAL A 27 0.78 4.42 15.69
CA VAL A 27 0.09 4.22 14.41
C VAL A 27 -0.72 2.93 14.53
N GLU A 28 -2.02 3.03 14.27
CA GLU A 28 -2.89 1.85 14.24
C GLU A 28 -2.38 0.85 13.20
N SER A 29 -2.30 -0.42 13.59
CA SER A 29 -1.83 -1.50 12.73
C SER A 29 -2.81 -1.69 11.56
N LYS A 30 -2.41 -1.27 10.36
CA LYS A 30 -3.15 -1.55 9.11
C LYS A 30 -2.96 -2.97 8.60
N ILE A 31 -2.14 -3.77 9.29
CA ILE A 31 -1.80 -5.14 8.90
C ILE A 31 -3.04 -6.03 9.00
N ASP A 32 -3.84 -5.87 10.06
CA ASP A 32 -5.03 -6.70 10.27
C ASP A 32 -6.15 -6.34 9.29
N ALA A 33 -6.32 -5.06 8.96
CA ALA A 33 -7.23 -4.62 7.90
C ALA A 33 -6.81 -5.17 6.51
N SER A 34 -5.51 -5.16 6.21
CA SER A 34 -4.98 -5.69 4.94
C SER A 34 -5.16 -7.21 4.84
N ARG A 35 -4.94 -7.94 5.95
CA ARG A 35 -5.18 -9.38 6.03
C ARG A 35 -6.66 -9.72 5.82
N ALA A 36 -7.57 -8.95 6.41
CA ALA A 36 -9.01 -9.13 6.20
C ALA A 36 -9.40 -8.99 4.72
N ASN A 37 -8.91 -7.94 4.04
CA ASN A 37 -9.20 -7.71 2.62
C ASN A 37 -8.60 -8.79 1.70
N GLN A 38 -7.40 -9.27 1.99
CA GLN A 38 -6.74 -10.28 1.17
C GLN A 38 -7.34 -11.68 1.32
N ASN A 39 -7.85 -12.00 2.53
CA ASN A 39 -8.37 -13.32 2.90
C ASN A 39 -9.89 -13.45 2.79
N ALA A 40 -10.61 -12.41 2.34
CA ALA A 40 -12.06 -12.41 2.20
C ALA A 40 -12.64 -13.57 1.36
N GLY A 41 -11.83 -14.20 0.48
CA GLY A 41 -12.21 -15.35 -0.35
C GLY A 41 -11.85 -16.73 0.22
N GLY A 42 -11.39 -16.83 1.47
CA GLY A 42 -11.10 -18.09 2.18
C GLY A 42 -9.84 -18.84 1.71
N THR A 43 -9.45 -18.76 0.44
CA THR A 43 -8.34 -19.55 -0.14
C THR A 43 -7.11 -18.72 -0.52
N TRP A 44 -7.02 -17.44 -0.16
CA TRP A 44 -5.98 -16.50 -0.63
C TRP A 44 -5.91 -16.33 -2.15
N GLN A 45 -6.66 -17.14 -2.89
CA GLN A 45 -7.01 -16.92 -4.27
C GLN A 45 -7.85 -15.64 -4.32
N GLY A 46 -7.92 -15.01 -5.49
CA GLY A 46 -8.82 -13.88 -5.68
C GLY A 46 -10.17 -14.17 -5.03
N ALA A 47 -10.72 -13.23 -4.26
CA ALA A 47 -12.18 -13.22 -4.15
C ALA A 47 -12.72 -12.82 -5.54
N VAL A 48 -13.79 -12.06 -5.64
CA VAL A 48 -14.32 -11.58 -6.94
C VAL A 48 -13.24 -10.97 -7.87
N ASN A 49 -12.15 -10.42 -7.31
CA ASN A 49 -11.01 -9.85 -8.05
C ASN A 49 -9.66 -10.55 -7.76
N PRO A 50 -8.74 -10.62 -8.74
CA PRO A 50 -7.39 -11.16 -8.57
C PRO A 50 -6.55 -10.30 -7.61
N THR A 51 -5.48 -10.87 -7.03
CA THR A 51 -4.70 -10.26 -5.94
C THR A 51 -4.19 -8.85 -6.22
N TYR A 52 -3.84 -8.54 -7.47
CA TYR A 52 -3.34 -7.24 -7.91
C TYR A 52 -4.45 -6.20 -8.18
N LEU A 53 -5.72 -6.53 -7.90
CA LEU A 53 -6.90 -5.66 -8.02
C LEU A 53 -7.75 -5.66 -6.74
N LYS A 54 -7.19 -6.11 -5.61
CA LYS A 54 -7.94 -6.32 -4.36
C LYS A 54 -8.04 -5.05 -3.52
N GLN A 55 -7.10 -4.11 -3.63
CA GLN A 55 -7.10 -2.89 -2.83
C GLN A 55 -7.79 -1.73 -3.55
N ASP A 56 -8.30 -0.79 -2.76
CA ASP A 56 -8.87 0.44 -3.29
C ASP A 56 -7.79 1.22 -4.06
N GLY A 57 -8.08 1.51 -5.33
CA GLY A 57 -7.16 2.21 -6.23
C GLY A 57 -6.29 1.31 -7.10
N ASP A 58 -6.20 0.00 -6.83
CA ASP A 58 -5.42 -0.94 -7.66
C ASP A 58 -5.90 -0.95 -9.12
N MET A 59 -7.21 -0.86 -9.33
CA MET A 59 -7.80 -0.77 -10.68
C MET A 59 -7.32 0.47 -11.45
N ALA A 60 -7.18 1.60 -10.76
CA ALA A 60 -6.67 2.82 -11.39
C ALA A 60 -5.19 2.68 -11.75
N VAL A 61 -4.38 2.10 -10.85
CA VAL A 61 -2.96 1.81 -11.11
C VAL A 61 -2.80 0.84 -12.27
N PHE A 62 -3.61 -0.22 -12.31
CA PHE A 62 -3.62 -1.19 -13.40
C PHE A 62 -3.97 -0.54 -14.74
N ALA A 63 -5.02 0.30 -14.77
CA ALA A 63 -5.43 1.01 -15.98
C ALA A 63 -4.31 1.94 -16.51
N ILE A 64 -3.62 2.65 -15.62
CA ILE A 64 -2.48 3.50 -15.99
C ILE A 64 -1.34 2.65 -16.56
N GLY A 65 -1.01 1.52 -15.92
CA GLY A 65 0.00 0.59 -16.41
C GLY A 65 -0.32 0.08 -17.82
N MET A 66 -1.56 -0.31 -18.07
CA MET A 66 -2.01 -0.77 -19.39
C MET A 66 -1.95 0.34 -20.45
N ALA A 67 -2.28 1.58 -20.10
CA ALA A 67 -2.17 2.72 -20.99
C ALA A 67 -0.71 2.96 -21.43
N LEU A 68 0.23 2.89 -20.48
CA LEU A 68 1.66 3.05 -20.75
C LEU A 68 2.21 1.96 -21.68
N ILE A 69 1.86 0.69 -21.40
CA ILE A 69 2.28 -0.44 -22.22
C ILE A 69 1.71 -0.31 -23.64
N SER A 70 0.44 0.06 -23.77
CA SER A 70 -0.21 0.25 -25.07
C SER A 70 0.45 1.37 -25.87
N PHE A 71 0.73 2.51 -25.23
CA PHE A 71 1.43 3.62 -25.86
C PHE A 71 2.85 3.24 -26.31
N ALA A 72 3.60 2.53 -25.47
CA ALA A 72 4.93 2.02 -25.82
C ALA A 72 4.85 1.06 -27.01
N GLY A 73 3.87 0.15 -27.03
CA GLY A 73 3.64 -0.77 -28.14
C GLY A 73 3.36 -0.05 -29.45
N ILE A 74 2.51 0.98 -29.45
CA ILE A 74 2.23 1.80 -30.63
C ILE A 74 3.50 2.50 -31.13
N ARG A 75 4.31 3.06 -30.21
CA ARG A 75 5.56 3.72 -30.57
C ARG A 75 6.58 2.77 -31.18
N LEU A 76 6.70 1.56 -30.63
CA LEU A 76 7.56 0.52 -31.20
C LEU A 76 7.08 0.10 -32.58
N ALA A 77 5.78 -0.14 -32.75
CA ALA A 77 5.20 -0.50 -34.05
C ALA A 77 5.46 0.57 -35.12
N ASN A 78 5.23 1.84 -34.79
CA ASN A 78 5.54 2.96 -35.67
C ASN A 78 7.04 3.06 -35.98
N GLY A 79 7.90 2.83 -34.98
CA GLY A 79 9.35 2.79 -35.17
C GLY A 79 9.77 1.71 -36.16
N TYR A 80 9.25 0.48 -36.00
CA TYR A 80 9.50 -0.61 -36.94
C TYR A 80 8.97 -0.29 -38.33
N TRP A 81 7.79 0.32 -38.45
CA TRP A 81 7.22 0.72 -39.73
C TRP A 81 8.12 1.73 -40.47
N HIS A 82 8.58 2.76 -39.76
CA HIS A 82 9.49 3.77 -40.30
C HIS A 82 10.84 3.17 -40.71
N MET A 83 11.39 2.26 -39.91
CA MET A 83 12.62 1.53 -40.25
C MET A 83 12.43 0.67 -41.51
N ALA A 84 11.32 -0.06 -41.63
CA ALA A 84 11.05 -0.93 -42.78
C ALA A 84 10.86 -0.16 -44.09
N HIS A 85 10.25 1.03 -44.03
CA HIS A 85 9.98 1.86 -45.22
C HIS A 85 11.03 2.94 -45.45
N GLY A 86 12.05 3.06 -44.59
CA GLY A 86 13.09 4.09 -44.68
C GLY A 86 12.58 5.52 -44.52
N THR A 87 11.41 5.72 -43.91
CA THR A 87 10.73 7.01 -43.74
C THR A 87 10.95 7.60 -42.34
N GLY A 88 10.68 8.89 -42.14
CA GLY A 88 10.72 9.51 -40.79
C GLY A 88 12.11 9.93 -40.31
N LYS A 89 13.08 10.08 -41.22
CA LYS A 89 14.34 10.77 -40.92
C LYS A 89 14.06 12.26 -40.80
N ILE A 90 14.63 12.90 -39.77
CA ILE A 90 14.66 14.36 -39.67
C ILE A 90 15.73 14.80 -40.67
N GLU A 91 15.34 15.54 -41.70
CA GLU A 91 16.27 16.24 -42.61
C GLU A 91 17.01 17.36 -41.88
#